data_AF-A0A0C2WUI1-F1
#
_entry.id   AF-A0A0C2WUI1-F1
#
_cell.length_a   1.000
_cell.length_b   1.000
_cell.length_c   1.000
_cell.angle_alpha   90.00
_cell.angle_beta   90.00
_cell.angle_gamma   90.00
#
_symmetry.space_group_name_H-M   'P 1'
#
loop_
_entity.id
_entity.type
_entity.pdbx_description
1 polymer ?
#
loop_
_entity_poly.entity_id
_entity_poly.type
_entity_poly.pdbx_seq_one_letter_code
_entity_poly.pdbx_strand_id
1 'polypeptide(L)'
;MSPQESRSLWCFLEGIPKPYYVFDIPIGANVFQLKALIQQTIKRLHNTDAYDLELLKLNVTVPIDPDDSLVQRLAELGNIAAWSRELSSGEQVGVLFPEPHSQEHLHIVVQRPDIVLSSPSDEDGRAAKRKEIGGDVPDVQTRCAAIHKVIKAMPDKNLLSLPFAALNALPALCIQENRGITHFKYMGRSLFHELQRRIENENFLEGSETLYLYGTSGSGKSHLLAALVYHLVREGQRVFYIPDCYSLLLDPLQTMWDACHFAYYDSPVLGTIGHPDDVDALIRFLAPDRDVYIIVDQVNVLEFTENDRRKEIKVQVSNWLDALRFRHRYIFSASANQDSNREAYKKQNRISVIPTFGGMSPDEISGLSSIAIKFHSCHLNNGNASNISRVAFRFCYVALPNSPTLTNSDSGTFLIWLMSHLMSVNSLEPSLHP
;
A
#
# COMPACT_ATOMS: atom_id res chain seq x y z
N MET A 1 29.29 -44.71 -17.14
CA MET A 1 29.32 -43.27 -16.80
C MET A 1 29.75 -43.20 -15.35
N SER A 2 30.84 -42.50 -15.01
CA SER A 2 31.21 -42.31 -13.60
C SER A 2 30.12 -41.49 -12.91
N PRO A 3 29.78 -41.75 -11.65
CA PRO A 3 28.90 -40.87 -10.90
C PRO A 3 29.48 -39.46 -10.94
N GLN A 4 28.70 -38.50 -11.43
CA GLN A 4 29.08 -37.10 -11.39
C GLN A 4 29.15 -36.70 -9.91
N GLU A 5 30.32 -36.28 -9.45
CA GLU A 5 30.48 -35.80 -8.08
C GLU A 5 29.62 -34.54 -7.88
N SER A 6 28.74 -34.57 -6.88
CA SER A 6 27.84 -33.48 -6.49
C SER A 6 28.11 -33.05 -5.05
N ARG A 7 27.74 -31.81 -4.72
CA ARG A 7 27.84 -31.24 -3.37
C ARG A 7 26.48 -30.78 -2.88
N SER A 8 26.13 -31.13 -1.66
CA SER A 8 24.93 -30.64 -0.99
C SER A 8 25.25 -29.31 -0.29
N LEU A 9 24.61 -28.21 -0.71
CA LEU A 9 24.79 -26.89 -0.11
C LEU A 9 23.49 -26.41 0.54
N TRP A 10 23.63 -25.72 1.67
CA TRP A 10 22.51 -25.10 2.38
C TRP A 10 22.45 -23.60 2.10
N CYS A 11 21.29 -23.08 1.69
CA CYS A 11 21.08 -21.65 1.47
C CYS A 11 19.95 -21.07 2.31
N PHE A 12 20.03 -19.77 2.61
CA PHE A 12 19.03 -18.97 3.31
C PHE A 12 18.60 -17.80 2.41
N LEU A 13 17.29 -17.53 2.30
CA LEU A 13 16.79 -16.38 1.53
C LEU A 13 16.51 -15.21 2.49
N GLU A 14 17.20 -14.10 2.26
CA GLU A 14 17.09 -12.91 3.10
C GLU A 14 15.65 -12.37 3.16
N GLY A 15 15.25 -11.88 4.33
CA GLY A 15 13.89 -11.40 4.59
C GLY A 15 12.85 -12.49 4.85
N ILE A 16 13.24 -13.77 4.82
CA ILE A 16 12.34 -14.88 5.15
C ILE A 16 12.76 -15.55 6.46
N PRO A 17 11.89 -15.58 7.49
CA PRO A 17 12.29 -16.08 8.81
C PRO A 17 12.61 -17.59 8.84
N LYS A 18 11.94 -18.42 8.00
CA LYS A 18 12.25 -19.86 7.78
C LYS A 18 11.65 -20.28 6.42
N PRO A 19 12.44 -20.49 5.37
CA PRO A 19 13.16 -21.77 5.22
C PRO A 19 14.57 -21.63 4.59
N TYR A 20 15.47 -22.53 4.98
CA TYR A 20 16.69 -22.82 4.23
C TYR A 20 16.46 -23.97 3.25
N TYR A 21 17.28 -24.07 2.21
CA TYR A 21 17.13 -25.06 1.13
C TYR A 21 18.42 -25.85 0.94
N VAL A 22 18.28 -27.15 0.67
CA VAL A 22 19.40 -28.04 0.31
C VAL A 22 19.42 -28.23 -1.20
N PHE A 23 20.61 -28.14 -1.80
CA PHE A 23 20.81 -28.33 -3.23
C PHE A 23 21.94 -29.31 -3.47
N ASP A 24 21.71 -30.32 -4.30
CA ASP A 24 22.78 -31.15 -4.85
C ASP A 24 23.29 -30.52 -6.15
N ILE A 25 24.55 -30.11 -6.15
CA ILE A 25 25.13 -29.31 -7.23
C ILE A 25 26.36 -30.01 -7.80
N PRO A 26 26.43 -30.24 -9.12
CA PRO A 26 27.62 -30.79 -9.75
C PRO A 26 28.86 -29.93 -9.46
N ILE A 27 29.99 -30.55 -9.12
CA ILE A 27 31.23 -29.82 -8.80
C ILE A 27 31.69 -28.89 -9.93
N GLY A 28 31.45 -29.29 -11.18
CA GLY A 28 31.76 -28.50 -12.38
C GLY A 28 30.78 -27.37 -12.67
N ALA A 29 29.72 -27.18 -11.88
CA ALA A 29 28.78 -26.10 -12.08
C ALA A 29 29.42 -24.75 -11.76
N ASN A 30 29.04 -23.70 -12.50
CA ASN A 30 29.42 -22.32 -12.18
C ASN A 30 28.35 -21.63 -11.31
N VAL A 31 28.68 -20.46 -10.78
CA VAL A 31 27.78 -19.67 -9.93
C VAL A 31 26.49 -19.30 -10.67
N PHE A 32 26.51 -19.07 -11.97
CA PHE A 32 25.29 -18.81 -12.74
C PHE A 32 24.33 -20.02 -12.72
N GLN A 33 24.86 -21.22 -12.92
CA GLN A 33 24.08 -22.47 -12.84
C GLN A 33 23.56 -22.70 -11.42
N LEU A 34 24.35 -22.37 -10.39
CA LEU A 34 23.92 -22.34 -8.99
C LEU A 34 22.76 -21.36 -8.76
N LYS A 35 22.84 -20.13 -9.30
CA LYS A 35 21.74 -19.14 -9.24
C LYS A 35 20.46 -19.67 -9.90
N ALA A 36 20.58 -20.30 -11.07
CA ALA A 36 19.44 -20.89 -11.77
C ALA A 36 18.81 -22.07 -10.99
N LEU A 37 19.63 -22.92 -10.35
CA LEU A 37 19.14 -24.00 -9.49
C LEU A 37 18.44 -23.47 -8.24
N ILE A 38 19.00 -22.44 -7.61
CA ILE A 38 18.39 -21.73 -6.47
C ILE A 38 17.04 -21.15 -6.88
N GLN A 39 16.99 -20.46 -8.01
CA GLN A 39 15.76 -19.88 -8.57
C GLN A 39 14.68 -20.94 -8.83
N GLN A 40 15.05 -22.10 -9.38
CA GLN A 40 14.13 -23.20 -9.67
C GLN A 40 13.61 -23.92 -8.42
N THR A 41 14.41 -23.99 -7.36
CA THR A 41 14.03 -24.74 -6.15
C THR A 41 13.22 -23.87 -5.19
N ILE A 42 13.58 -22.59 -5.09
CA ILE A 42 12.90 -21.65 -4.21
C ILE A 42 11.72 -21.07 -4.97
N LYS A 43 10.51 -21.55 -4.67
CA LYS A 43 9.28 -21.10 -5.36
C LYS A 43 9.12 -19.59 -5.43
N ARG A 44 9.56 -18.90 -4.38
CA ARG A 44 9.51 -17.44 -4.25
C ARG A 44 10.50 -16.69 -5.15
N LEU A 45 11.42 -17.38 -5.83
CA LEU A 45 12.39 -16.83 -6.77
C LEU A 45 12.06 -17.14 -8.23
N HIS A 46 11.01 -17.92 -8.53
CA HIS A 46 10.63 -18.25 -9.91
C HIS A 46 10.42 -17.03 -10.81
N ASN A 47 10.02 -15.89 -10.23
CA ASN A 47 9.77 -14.64 -10.94
C ASN A 47 10.97 -13.66 -10.93
N THR A 48 12.11 -14.06 -10.35
CA THR A 48 13.37 -13.29 -10.31
C THR A 48 14.36 -13.92 -11.28
N ASP A 49 14.98 -13.14 -12.18
CA ASP A 49 16.02 -13.68 -13.07
C ASP A 49 17.18 -14.22 -12.24
N ALA A 50 17.68 -15.41 -12.58
CA ALA A 50 18.88 -15.96 -11.94
C ALA A 50 20.07 -14.99 -12.00
N TYR A 51 20.19 -14.16 -13.05
CA TYR A 51 21.25 -13.14 -13.13
C TYR A 51 21.15 -12.09 -12.03
N ASP A 52 19.93 -11.77 -11.63
CA ASP A 52 19.62 -10.69 -10.68
C ASP A 52 19.78 -11.13 -9.23
N LEU A 53 19.95 -12.43 -8.97
CA LEU A 53 20.19 -12.94 -7.62
C LEU A 53 21.61 -12.62 -7.16
N GLU A 54 21.74 -12.01 -5.99
CA GLU A 54 23.02 -11.83 -5.33
C GLU A 54 23.25 -13.01 -4.38
N LEU A 55 24.36 -13.73 -4.58
CA LEU A 55 24.71 -14.87 -3.74
C LEU A 55 25.91 -14.49 -2.89
N LEU A 56 25.73 -14.54 -1.58
CA LEU A 56 26.77 -14.30 -0.61
C LEU A 56 27.21 -15.63 0.00
N LYS A 57 28.48 -16.00 -0.19
CA LYS A 57 29.10 -17.13 0.50
C LYS A 57 29.50 -16.72 1.91
N LEU A 58 29.17 -17.53 2.90
CA LEU A 58 29.57 -17.27 4.27
C LEU A 58 31.04 -17.66 4.51
N ASN A 59 31.77 -16.78 5.19
CA ASN A 59 33.15 -17.04 5.62
C ASN A 59 33.20 -17.57 7.06
N VAL A 60 32.07 -17.58 7.75
CA VAL A 60 31.89 -18.08 9.10
C VAL A 60 30.97 -19.30 9.10
N THR A 61 31.24 -20.22 10.00
CA THR A 61 30.45 -21.44 10.17
C THR A 61 29.21 -21.12 11.00
N VAL A 62 28.03 -21.22 10.38
CA VAL A 62 26.74 -20.99 11.06
C VAL A 62 25.97 -22.31 11.15
N PRO A 63 25.77 -22.90 12.34
CA PRO A 63 25.00 -24.13 12.48
C PRO A 63 23.53 -23.89 12.14
N ILE A 64 22.92 -24.87 11.46
CA ILE A 64 21.53 -24.79 11.03
C ILE A 64 20.61 -25.04 12.22
N ASP A 65 20.91 -26.06 13.02
CA ASP A 65 20.12 -26.40 14.20
C ASP A 65 20.52 -25.59 15.45
N PRO A 66 19.55 -25.25 16.33
CA PRO A 66 18.10 -25.33 16.10
C PRO A 66 17.62 -24.18 15.19
N ASP A 67 16.74 -24.51 14.23
CA ASP A 67 16.19 -23.60 13.20
C ASP A 67 15.68 -22.25 13.74
N ASP A 68 15.03 -22.30 14.91
CA ASP A 68 14.37 -21.17 15.56
C ASP A 68 15.35 -20.04 15.92
N SER A 69 16.64 -20.33 16.02
CA SER A 69 17.68 -19.39 16.43
C SER A 69 18.53 -18.86 15.27
N LEU A 70 18.33 -19.32 14.03
CA LEU A 70 19.21 -18.96 12.90
C LEU A 70 19.17 -17.46 12.58
N VAL A 71 17.98 -16.86 12.48
CA VAL A 71 17.85 -15.41 12.23
C VAL A 71 18.50 -14.59 13.33
N GLN A 72 18.35 -15.03 14.58
CA GLN A 72 18.99 -14.38 15.73
C GLN A 72 20.53 -14.51 15.66
N ARG A 73 21.05 -15.70 15.33
CA ARG A 73 22.50 -15.92 15.15
C ARG A 73 23.07 -15.08 14.01
N LEU A 74 22.36 -14.97 12.88
CA LEU A 74 22.77 -14.11 11.78
C LEU A 74 22.74 -12.62 12.18
N ALA A 75 21.76 -12.20 12.98
CA ALA A 75 21.68 -10.85 13.50
C ALA A 75 22.78 -10.54 14.54
N GLU A 76 23.15 -11.50 15.38
CA GLU A 76 24.25 -11.39 16.35
C GLU A 76 25.62 -11.26 15.70
N LEU A 77 25.80 -11.81 14.49
CA LEU A 77 27.01 -11.64 13.69
C LEU A 77 27.14 -10.23 13.08
N GLY A 78 26.10 -9.39 13.20
CA GLY A 78 26.09 -8.03 12.69
C GLY A 78 25.91 -7.95 11.18
N ASN A 79 26.52 -6.96 10.53
CA ASN A 79 26.32 -6.72 9.10
C ASN A 79 26.82 -7.90 8.25
N ILE A 80 25.93 -8.48 7.43
CA ILE A 80 26.18 -9.63 6.55
C ILE A 80 27.43 -9.42 5.66
N ALA A 81 27.66 -8.18 5.21
CA ALA A 81 28.83 -7.84 4.39
C ALA A 81 30.18 -8.07 5.09
N ALA A 82 30.21 -8.09 6.43
CA ALA A 82 31.45 -8.26 7.21
C ALA A 82 31.91 -9.73 7.31
N TRP A 83 31.00 -10.69 7.13
CA TRP A 83 31.27 -12.12 7.31
C TRP A 83 30.85 -12.98 6.11
N SER A 84 30.57 -12.33 4.97
CA SER A 84 30.26 -12.99 3.71
C SER A 84 31.09 -12.41 2.56
N ARG A 85 31.08 -13.13 1.44
CA ARG A 85 31.73 -12.73 0.19
C ARG A 85 30.76 -12.94 -0.96
N GLU A 86 30.55 -11.90 -1.76
CA GLU A 86 29.74 -12.01 -2.97
C GLU A 86 30.38 -12.98 -3.99
N LEU A 87 29.53 -13.80 -4.62
CA LEU A 87 29.93 -14.79 -5.61
C LEU A 87 29.74 -14.24 -7.03
N SER A 88 30.83 -14.29 -7.81
CA SER A 88 30.80 -13.87 -9.21
C SER A 88 30.30 -15.01 -10.11
N SER A 89 29.42 -14.69 -11.07
CA SER A 89 28.74 -15.67 -11.95
C SER A 89 29.67 -16.65 -12.69
N GLY A 90 30.93 -16.29 -12.92
CA GLY A 90 31.94 -17.11 -13.60
C GLY A 90 32.74 -18.07 -12.70
N GLU A 91 32.62 -17.97 -11.38
CA GLU A 91 33.34 -18.85 -10.45
C GLU A 91 32.78 -20.28 -10.48
N GLN A 92 33.62 -21.28 -10.29
CA GLN A 92 33.20 -22.68 -10.20
C GLN A 92 32.85 -23.07 -8.77
N VAL A 93 31.71 -23.74 -8.59
CA VAL A 93 31.21 -24.20 -7.29
C VAL A 93 32.24 -25.12 -6.60
N GLY A 94 32.89 -26.01 -7.35
CA GLY A 94 33.93 -26.90 -6.81
C GLY A 94 35.16 -26.19 -6.25
N VAL A 95 35.48 -24.99 -6.75
CA VAL A 95 36.59 -24.16 -6.25
C VAL A 95 36.14 -23.33 -5.04
N LEU A 96 34.90 -22.82 -5.09
CA LEU A 96 34.30 -22.04 -4.02
C LEU A 96 34.06 -22.85 -2.75
N PHE A 97 33.72 -24.14 -2.91
CA PHE A 97 33.34 -25.05 -1.84
C PHE A 97 34.22 -26.29 -1.97
N PRO A 98 35.49 -26.28 -1.54
CA PRO A 98 36.47 -27.33 -1.88
C PRO A 98 36.31 -28.61 -1.06
N GLU A 99 35.81 -28.55 0.17
CA GLU A 99 35.65 -29.71 1.06
C GLU A 99 34.24 -30.32 0.97
N PRO A 100 34.08 -31.66 1.13
CA PRO A 100 32.75 -32.26 1.29
C PRO A 100 32.14 -31.73 2.59
N HIS A 101 31.27 -30.73 2.47
CA HIS A 101 30.80 -29.99 3.62
C HIS A 101 29.91 -30.86 4.52
N SER A 102 30.12 -30.72 5.83
CA SER A 102 29.26 -31.30 6.87
C SER A 102 27.81 -30.88 6.67
N GLN A 103 26.86 -31.81 6.84
CA GLN A 103 25.44 -31.58 6.60
C GLN A 103 24.74 -30.60 7.55
N GLU A 104 25.47 -29.84 8.37
CA GLU A 104 24.91 -29.15 9.55
C GLU A 104 25.10 -27.61 9.56
N HIS A 105 25.64 -27.03 8.48
CA HIS A 105 25.98 -25.59 8.45
C HIS A 105 25.43 -24.85 7.22
N LEU A 106 25.09 -23.57 7.40
CA LEU A 106 24.64 -22.67 6.33
C LEU A 106 25.81 -22.23 5.45
N HIS A 107 25.64 -22.26 4.14
CA HIS A 107 26.71 -21.97 3.18
C HIS A 107 26.50 -20.67 2.40
N ILE A 108 25.25 -20.39 2.01
CA ILE A 108 24.91 -19.30 1.09
C ILE A 108 23.77 -18.47 1.66
N VAL A 109 23.88 -17.15 1.58
CA VAL A 109 22.75 -16.23 1.73
C VAL A 109 22.37 -15.72 0.34
N VAL A 110 21.09 -15.84 0.01
CA VAL A 110 20.51 -15.38 -1.25
C VAL A 110 19.85 -14.04 -0.97
N GLN A 111 20.36 -12.99 -1.60
CA GLN A 111 19.76 -11.66 -1.55
C GLN A 111 18.99 -11.43 -2.84
N ARG A 112 17.85 -10.75 -2.69
CA ARG A 112 17.17 -10.16 -3.84
C ARG A 112 17.81 -8.80 -4.09
N PRO A 113 17.85 -8.34 -5.35
CA PRO A 113 18.30 -6.99 -5.62
C PRO A 113 17.28 -6.03 -5.02
N ASP A 114 17.57 -5.54 -3.81
CA ASP A 114 16.78 -4.51 -3.17
C ASP A 114 17.13 -3.15 -3.79
N ILE A 115 16.07 -2.43 -4.16
CA ILE A 115 16.08 -1.02 -4.46
C ILE A 115 16.75 -0.31 -3.28
N VAL A 116 17.91 0.29 -3.54
CA VAL A 116 18.70 1.05 -2.57
C VAL A 116 17.80 2.06 -1.83
N LEU A 117 17.42 1.72 -0.60
CA LEU A 117 16.92 2.66 0.38
C LEU A 117 18.14 3.25 1.08
N SER A 118 18.47 4.50 0.74
CA SER A 118 19.45 5.29 1.47
C SER A 118 19.04 5.39 2.94
N SER A 119 19.78 4.70 3.80
CA SER A 119 19.65 4.74 5.25
C SER A 119 20.10 6.10 5.81
N PRO A 120 19.32 6.75 6.70
CA PRO A 120 19.88 7.65 7.69
C PRO A 120 20.31 6.85 8.92
N SER A 121 21.48 7.22 9.42
CA SER A 121 22.12 6.71 10.62
C SER A 121 21.42 7.14 11.92
N ASP A 122 21.75 6.39 12.97
CA ASP A 122 21.78 6.73 14.39
C ASP A 122 20.59 6.36 15.29
N GLU A 123 20.94 5.46 16.23
CA GLU A 123 20.54 5.33 17.64
C GLU A 123 19.08 5.57 18.04
N ASP A 124 18.40 4.51 18.48
CA ASP A 124 18.22 4.32 19.93
C ASP A 124 17.71 2.92 20.27
N GLY A 125 18.40 2.27 21.21
CA GLY A 125 18.12 0.92 21.64
C GLY A 125 16.88 0.84 22.54
N ARG A 126 15.92 0.00 22.16
CA ARG A 126 15.02 -0.69 23.11
C ARG A 126 14.47 -1.96 22.48
N ALA A 127 15.15 -3.07 22.76
CA ALA A 127 14.71 -4.42 22.45
C ALA A 127 13.39 -4.72 23.19
N ALA A 128 12.27 -4.68 22.48
CA ALA A 128 11.00 -5.19 22.97
C ALA A 128 10.98 -6.72 22.79
N LYS A 129 11.18 -7.43 23.90
CA LYS A 129 10.95 -8.87 24.06
C LYS A 129 9.55 -9.24 23.51
N ARG A 130 9.46 -9.83 22.31
CA ARG A 130 8.27 -10.55 21.86
C ARG A 130 8.35 -11.98 22.36
N LYS A 131 7.47 -12.30 23.30
CA LYS A 131 7.21 -13.65 23.79
C LYS A 131 6.34 -14.33 22.73
N GLU A 132 6.89 -15.31 22.03
CA GLU A 132 6.14 -16.16 21.12
C GLU A 132 5.12 -16.97 21.92
N ILE A 133 3.85 -16.85 21.55
CA ILE A 133 2.81 -17.82 21.88
C ILE A 133 2.40 -18.39 20.53
N GLY A 134 2.70 -19.67 20.30
CA GLY A 134 2.18 -20.42 19.17
C GLY A 134 0.64 -20.36 19.18
N GLY A 135 0.08 -19.77 18.14
CA GLY A 135 -1.36 -19.70 17.89
C GLY A 135 -1.59 -19.60 16.40
N ASP A 136 -2.60 -20.32 15.91
CA ASP A 136 -3.11 -20.31 14.54
C ASP A 136 -2.87 -18.97 13.82
N VAL A 137 -2.21 -19.00 12.66
CA VAL A 137 -2.19 -17.84 11.78
C VAL A 137 -3.65 -17.58 11.37
N PRO A 138 -4.25 -16.44 11.74
CA PRO A 138 -5.66 -16.20 11.44
C PRO A 138 -5.86 -16.18 9.93
N ASP A 139 -6.92 -16.83 9.46
CA ASP A 139 -7.35 -16.80 8.07
C ASP A 139 -7.44 -15.35 7.54
N VAL A 140 -7.20 -15.16 6.24
CA VAL A 140 -7.15 -13.85 5.57
C VAL A 140 -8.39 -13.02 5.88
N GLN A 141 -9.57 -13.65 5.90
CA GLN A 141 -10.82 -12.98 6.24
C GLN A 141 -10.82 -12.44 7.67
N THR A 142 -10.29 -13.22 8.62
CA THR A 142 -10.20 -12.83 10.04
C THR A 142 -9.27 -11.64 10.21
N ARG A 143 -8.16 -11.60 9.46
CA ARG A 143 -7.22 -10.47 9.46
C ARG A 143 -7.88 -9.20 8.90
N CYS A 144 -8.57 -9.29 7.76
CA CYS A 144 -9.32 -8.17 7.20
C CYS A 144 -10.37 -7.64 8.19
N ALA A 145 -11.17 -8.54 8.79
CA ALA A 145 -12.17 -8.16 9.78
C ALA A 145 -11.57 -7.47 11.02
N ALA A 146 -10.40 -7.92 11.48
CA ALA A 146 -9.68 -7.28 12.57
C ALA A 146 -9.24 -5.85 12.22
N ILE A 147 -8.69 -5.63 11.01
CA ILE A 147 -8.28 -4.30 10.53
C ILE A 147 -9.50 -3.37 10.45
N HIS A 148 -10.59 -3.81 9.80
CA HIS A 148 -11.85 -3.06 9.71
C HIS A 148 -12.41 -2.70 11.08
N LYS A 149 -12.41 -3.66 12.02
CA LYS A 149 -12.86 -3.44 13.40
C LYS A 149 -12.03 -2.36 14.10
N VAL A 150 -10.71 -2.37 13.93
CA VAL A 150 -9.82 -1.36 14.53
C VAL A 150 -10.04 0.00 13.91
N ILE A 151 -10.15 0.11 12.58
CA ILE A 151 -10.42 1.38 11.89
C ILE A 151 -11.74 1.99 12.37
N LYS A 152 -12.82 1.19 12.44
CA LYS A 152 -14.15 1.65 12.87
C LYS A 152 -14.20 2.03 14.36
N ALA A 153 -13.41 1.38 15.21
CA ALA A 153 -13.37 1.65 16.64
C ALA A 153 -12.39 2.77 17.04
N MET A 154 -11.59 3.30 16.10
CA MET A 154 -10.54 4.26 16.41
C MET A 154 -11.13 5.64 16.78
N PRO A 155 -10.75 6.23 17.93
CA PRO A 155 -11.27 7.53 18.35
C PRO A 155 -10.66 8.69 17.56
N ASP A 156 -11.43 9.75 17.34
CA ASP A 156 -11.03 10.98 16.62
C ASP A 156 -9.85 11.75 17.22
N LYS A 157 -9.38 11.36 18.40
CA LYS A 157 -8.36 12.10 19.16
C LYS A 157 -6.93 11.62 18.93
N ASN A 158 -6.73 10.47 18.28
CA ASN A 158 -5.41 9.84 18.08
C ASN A 158 -5.12 9.57 16.60
N LEU A 159 -5.02 10.63 15.78
CA LEU A 159 -4.92 10.51 14.32
C LEU A 159 -3.50 10.58 13.77
N LEU A 160 -2.49 10.62 14.64
CA LEU A 160 -1.08 10.62 14.25
C LEU A 160 -0.56 9.23 13.87
N SER A 161 -1.24 8.17 14.31
CA SER A 161 -0.91 6.77 13.99
C SER A 161 -2.19 6.05 13.57
N LEU A 162 -2.33 5.83 12.27
CA LEU A 162 -3.55 5.27 11.67
C LEU A 162 -3.31 3.79 11.29
N PRO A 163 -4.30 2.90 11.39
CA PRO A 163 -4.18 1.53 10.92
C PRO A 163 -4.01 1.54 9.41
N PHE A 164 -3.08 0.73 8.91
CA PHE A 164 -2.88 0.56 7.50
C PHE A 164 -3.89 -0.45 6.94
N ALA A 165 -4.65 0.00 5.96
CA ALA A 165 -5.80 -0.69 5.41
C ALA A 165 -5.43 -1.65 4.27
N ALA A 166 -4.42 -2.51 4.50
CA ALA A 166 -4.03 -3.57 3.58
C ALA A 166 -3.41 -4.75 4.36
N LEU A 167 -3.53 -5.96 3.80
CA LEU A 167 -3.02 -7.18 4.41
C LEU A 167 -1.49 -7.27 4.43
N ASN A 168 -0.85 -6.65 3.45
CA ASN A 168 0.59 -6.67 3.26
C ASN A 168 1.16 -5.28 3.54
N ALA A 169 2.10 -5.23 4.48
CA ALA A 169 2.75 -3.98 4.90
C ALA A 169 3.70 -3.49 3.82
N LEU A 170 3.66 -2.19 3.50
CA LEU A 170 4.68 -1.58 2.65
C LEU A 170 5.82 -0.99 3.48
N PRO A 171 7.09 -1.29 3.15
CA PRO A 171 8.23 -0.69 3.83
C PRO A 171 8.25 0.86 3.79
N ALA A 172 7.70 1.47 2.72
CA ALA A 172 7.79 2.90 2.46
C ALA A 172 6.94 3.80 3.38
N LEU A 173 6.02 3.23 4.18
CA LEU A 173 5.06 3.98 5.00
C LEU A 173 5.37 3.89 6.51
N CYS A 174 6.63 4.07 6.94
CA CYS A 174 7.06 4.11 8.36
C CYS A 174 6.14 3.30 9.31
N ILE A 175 6.06 2.00 9.06
CA ILE A 175 5.02 1.15 9.63
C ILE A 175 5.45 0.65 11.01
N GLN A 176 4.55 0.77 11.99
CA GLN A 176 4.67 0.09 13.29
C GLN A 176 3.61 -1.00 13.39
N GLU A 177 4.01 -2.21 13.77
CA GLU A 177 3.07 -3.30 13.99
C GLU A 177 2.61 -3.31 15.46
N ASN A 178 1.31 -3.13 15.68
CA ASN A 178 0.69 -3.18 17.00
C ASN A 178 -0.41 -4.24 17.00
N ARG A 179 -0.24 -5.30 17.81
CA ARG A 179 -1.19 -6.42 17.93
C ARG A 179 -1.54 -7.09 16.58
N GLY A 180 -0.57 -7.24 15.69
CA GLY A 180 -0.76 -7.86 14.37
C GLY A 180 -1.42 -6.96 13.32
N ILE A 181 -1.66 -5.68 13.65
CA ILE A 181 -2.16 -4.68 12.71
C ILE A 181 -1.08 -3.60 12.52
N THR A 182 -0.75 -3.37 11.27
CA THR A 182 0.20 -2.36 10.85
C THR A 182 -0.42 -0.97 10.97
N HIS A 183 0.37 -0.01 11.44
CA HIS A 183 -0.04 1.38 11.56
C HIS A 183 0.98 2.26 10.84
N PHE A 184 0.53 3.35 10.24
CA PHE A 184 1.40 4.35 9.61
C PHE A 184 1.21 5.72 10.28
N LYS A 185 2.28 6.52 10.30
CA LYS A 185 2.23 7.86 10.88
C LYS A 185 1.66 8.85 9.86
N TYR A 186 0.48 9.39 10.12
CA TYR A 186 -0.09 10.45 9.28
C TYR A 186 0.18 11.82 9.89
N MET A 187 0.92 12.66 9.17
CA MET A 187 1.36 13.97 9.66
C MET A 187 0.38 15.10 9.34
N GLY A 188 -0.76 14.79 8.70
CA GLY A 188 -1.72 15.78 8.23
C GLY A 188 -1.25 16.50 6.95
N ARG A 189 -2.15 16.60 5.98
CA ARG A 189 -1.95 17.35 4.73
C ARG A 189 -3.25 18.11 4.46
N SER A 190 -3.17 19.42 4.29
CA SER A 190 -4.25 20.31 3.86
C SER A 190 -4.90 19.82 2.55
N LEU A 191 -4.09 19.24 1.66
CA LEU A 191 -4.55 18.64 0.42
C LEU A 191 -5.55 17.49 0.61
N PHE A 192 -5.58 16.86 1.80
CA PHE A 192 -6.56 15.83 2.11
C PHE A 192 -8.00 16.34 2.04
N HIS A 193 -8.25 17.59 2.45
CA HIS A 193 -9.58 18.19 2.36
C HIS A 193 -10.01 18.39 0.89
N GLU A 194 -9.07 18.78 0.02
CA GLU A 194 -9.36 18.88 -1.41
C GLU A 194 -9.64 17.49 -2.01
N LEU A 195 -8.84 16.48 -1.66
CA LEU A 195 -9.08 15.11 -2.09
C LEU A 195 -10.46 14.60 -1.64
N GLN A 196 -10.84 14.86 -0.38
CA GLN A 196 -12.16 14.51 0.16
C GLN A 196 -13.29 15.19 -0.63
N ARG A 197 -13.17 16.50 -0.87
CA ARG A 197 -14.16 17.26 -1.67
C ARG A 197 -14.30 16.71 -3.10
N ARG A 198 -13.21 16.22 -3.69
CA ARG A 198 -13.22 15.67 -5.06
C ARG A 198 -13.91 14.31 -5.14
N ILE A 199 -13.74 13.45 -4.14
CA ILE A 199 -14.40 12.13 -4.13
C ILE A 199 -15.90 12.20 -3.85
N GLU A 200 -16.39 13.35 -3.38
CA GLU A 200 -17.81 13.63 -3.16
C GLU A 200 -18.49 14.23 -4.42
N ASN A 201 -17.74 14.51 -5.49
CA ASN A 201 -18.27 15.05 -6.73
C ASN A 201 -19.14 14.01 -7.47
N GLU A 202 -20.29 14.42 -7.99
CA GLU A 202 -21.22 13.56 -8.76
C GLU A 202 -20.51 12.85 -9.92
N ASN A 203 -19.67 13.55 -10.68
CA ASN A 203 -18.94 12.93 -11.80
C ASN A 203 -18.06 11.76 -11.35
N PHE A 204 -17.40 11.92 -10.19
CA PHE A 204 -16.57 10.88 -9.62
C PHE A 204 -17.40 9.73 -9.04
N LEU A 205 -18.48 10.04 -8.33
CA LEU A 205 -19.39 9.04 -7.75
C LEU A 205 -20.08 8.18 -8.82
N GLU A 206 -20.38 8.76 -9.99
CA GLU A 206 -20.91 8.04 -11.16
C GLU A 206 -19.85 7.21 -11.90
N GLY A 207 -18.58 7.31 -11.52
CA GLY A 207 -17.45 6.65 -12.19
C GLY A 207 -17.14 7.25 -13.57
N SER A 208 -17.56 8.49 -13.83
CA SER A 208 -17.29 9.22 -15.08
C SER A 208 -16.01 10.05 -15.01
N GLU A 209 -15.52 10.33 -13.81
CA GLU A 209 -14.24 10.98 -13.52
C GLU A 209 -13.29 9.99 -12.82
N THR A 210 -12.01 10.09 -13.16
CA THR A 210 -10.93 9.36 -12.50
C THR A 210 -9.98 10.36 -11.86
N LEU A 211 -9.62 10.15 -10.58
CA LEU A 211 -8.70 11.05 -9.88
C LEU A 211 -7.26 10.55 -9.98
N TYR A 212 -6.36 11.45 -10.35
CA TYR A 212 -4.93 11.16 -10.45
C TYR A 212 -4.14 12.05 -9.51
N LEU A 213 -3.50 11.44 -8.50
CA LEU A 213 -2.56 12.12 -7.60
C LEU A 213 -1.18 12.12 -8.23
N TYR A 214 -0.76 13.29 -8.67
CA TYR A 214 0.50 13.51 -9.37
C TYR A 214 1.50 14.23 -8.47
N GLY A 215 2.79 13.89 -8.48
CA GLY A 215 3.80 14.69 -7.80
C GLY A 215 5.12 13.97 -7.59
N THR A 216 6.15 14.70 -7.15
CA THR A 216 7.52 14.18 -7.00
C THR A 216 7.60 13.05 -5.98
N SER A 217 8.65 12.22 -6.06
CA SER A 217 8.93 11.25 -5.00
C SER A 217 9.04 11.98 -3.65
N GLY A 218 8.50 11.37 -2.59
CA GLY A 218 8.43 11.99 -1.26
C GLY A 218 7.35 13.06 -1.06
N SER A 219 6.51 13.38 -2.06
CA SER A 219 5.44 14.39 -1.92
C SER A 219 4.26 13.98 -1.01
N GLY A 220 4.28 12.77 -0.46
CA GLY A 220 3.25 12.26 0.45
C GLY A 220 2.00 11.65 -0.22
N LYS A 221 2.05 11.30 -1.51
CA LYS A 221 0.93 10.65 -2.24
C LYS A 221 0.43 9.38 -1.56
N SER A 222 1.34 8.44 -1.26
CA SER A 222 1.01 7.19 -0.59
C SER A 222 0.39 7.42 0.79
N HIS A 223 0.87 8.43 1.52
CA HIS A 223 0.30 8.82 2.82
C HIS A 223 -1.12 9.39 2.67
N LEU A 224 -1.36 10.22 1.64
CA LEU A 224 -2.69 10.75 1.32
C LEU A 224 -3.67 9.63 0.93
N LEU A 225 -3.25 8.70 0.07
CA LEU A 225 -4.08 7.56 -0.32
C LEU A 225 -4.36 6.63 0.85
N ALA A 226 -3.36 6.29 1.67
CA ALA A 226 -3.56 5.46 2.86
C ALA A 226 -4.52 6.12 3.86
N ALA A 227 -4.40 7.44 4.07
CA ALA A 227 -5.33 8.21 4.90
C ALA A 227 -6.75 8.24 4.29
N LEU A 228 -6.87 8.27 2.97
CA LEU A 228 -8.15 8.25 2.27
C LEU A 228 -8.82 6.89 2.43
N VAL A 229 -8.08 5.80 2.25
CA VAL A 229 -8.59 4.43 2.45
C VAL A 229 -9.08 4.27 3.89
N TYR A 230 -8.29 4.72 4.88
CA TYR A 230 -8.71 4.73 6.28
C TYR A 230 -10.04 5.46 6.48
N HIS A 231 -10.17 6.66 5.91
CA HIS A 231 -11.38 7.47 6.01
C HIS A 231 -12.60 6.76 5.39
N LEU A 232 -12.45 6.26 4.17
CA LEU A 232 -13.52 5.56 3.45
C LEU A 232 -14.00 4.31 4.20
N VAL A 233 -13.07 3.50 4.70
CA VAL A 233 -13.40 2.31 5.52
C VAL A 233 -14.15 2.71 6.78
N ARG A 234 -13.74 3.81 7.41
CA ARG A 234 -14.39 4.34 8.61
C ARG A 234 -15.82 4.82 8.35
N GLU A 235 -16.08 5.42 7.18
CA GLU A 235 -17.42 5.78 6.70
C GLU A 235 -18.21 4.58 6.14
N GLY A 236 -17.69 3.37 6.28
CA GLY A 236 -18.36 2.14 5.85
C GLY A 236 -18.37 1.92 4.33
N GLN A 237 -17.53 2.64 3.57
CA GLN A 237 -17.39 2.44 2.13
C GLN A 237 -16.53 1.20 1.84
N ARG A 238 -16.83 0.51 0.73
CA ARG A 238 -16.00 -0.58 0.22
C ARG A 238 -14.79 -0.01 -0.50
N VAL A 239 -13.60 -0.49 -0.14
CA VAL A 239 -12.35 -0.03 -0.73
C VAL A 239 -11.52 -1.22 -1.19
N PHE A 240 -11.28 -1.29 -2.48
CA PHE A 240 -10.30 -2.16 -3.10
C PHE A 240 -9.00 -1.36 -3.22
N TYR A 241 -8.02 -1.69 -2.39
CA TYR A 241 -6.78 -0.91 -2.28
C TYR A 241 -5.55 -1.75 -2.67
N ILE A 242 -4.83 -1.26 -3.68
CA ILE A 242 -3.52 -1.77 -4.08
C ILE A 242 -2.50 -0.70 -3.67
N PRO A 243 -1.77 -0.90 -2.56
CA PRO A 243 -0.84 0.12 -2.05
C PRO A 243 0.49 0.15 -2.82
N ASP A 244 0.80 -0.93 -3.56
CA ASP A 244 2.03 -1.06 -4.34
C ASP A 244 1.77 -1.84 -5.63
N CYS A 245 1.83 -1.12 -6.75
CA CYS A 245 1.70 -1.72 -8.07
C CYS A 245 2.86 -2.67 -8.44
N TYR A 246 4.00 -2.64 -7.74
CA TYR A 246 5.06 -3.62 -7.96
C TYR A 246 4.64 -5.02 -7.50
N SER A 247 4.01 -5.12 -6.34
CA SER A 247 3.39 -6.37 -5.86
C SER A 247 2.36 -6.93 -6.87
N LEU A 248 1.58 -6.04 -7.48
CA LEU A 248 0.63 -6.41 -8.55
C LEU A 248 1.31 -6.99 -9.79
N LEU A 249 2.52 -6.55 -10.15
CA LEU A 249 3.29 -7.16 -11.25
C LEU A 249 3.85 -8.54 -10.90
N LEU A 250 4.19 -8.76 -9.63
CA LEU A 250 4.81 -10.01 -9.18
C LEU A 250 3.80 -11.15 -9.04
N ASP A 251 2.63 -10.84 -8.48
CA ASP A 251 1.54 -11.80 -8.30
C ASP A 251 0.19 -11.07 -8.47
N PRO A 252 -0.27 -10.90 -9.73
CA PRO A 252 -1.46 -10.15 -10.03
C PRO A 252 -2.71 -10.71 -9.33
N LEU A 253 -2.86 -12.04 -9.39
CA LEU A 253 -4.04 -12.72 -8.88
C LEU A 253 -4.14 -12.62 -7.37
N GLN A 254 -3.07 -12.96 -6.64
CA GLN A 254 -3.07 -12.89 -5.18
C GLN A 254 -3.20 -11.45 -4.69
N THR A 255 -2.51 -10.50 -5.32
CA THR A 255 -2.57 -9.08 -4.91
C THR A 255 -3.98 -8.52 -5.05
N MET A 256 -4.65 -8.80 -6.16
CA MET A 256 -6.02 -8.36 -6.37
C MET A 256 -7.01 -9.13 -5.49
N TRP A 257 -6.75 -10.42 -5.22
CA TRP A 257 -7.58 -11.22 -4.34
C TRP A 257 -7.51 -10.75 -2.89
N ASP A 258 -6.32 -10.41 -2.39
CA ASP A 258 -6.11 -9.78 -1.08
C ASP A 258 -6.89 -8.46 -0.97
N ALA A 259 -6.85 -7.62 -2.01
CA ALA A 259 -7.60 -6.38 -2.07
C ALA A 259 -9.13 -6.62 -2.09
N CYS A 260 -9.60 -7.68 -2.75
CA CYS A 260 -11.00 -8.11 -2.70
C CYS A 260 -11.41 -8.59 -1.31
N HIS A 261 -10.61 -9.45 -0.65
CA HIS A 261 -10.85 -9.87 0.73
C HIS A 261 -10.94 -8.68 1.68
N PHE A 262 -10.13 -7.64 1.46
CA PHE A 262 -10.22 -6.42 2.24
C PHE A 262 -11.51 -5.64 1.95
N ALA A 263 -11.88 -5.46 0.68
CA ALA A 263 -13.07 -4.71 0.28
C ALA A 263 -14.39 -5.36 0.71
N TYR A 264 -14.44 -6.70 0.71
CA TYR A 264 -15.62 -7.51 0.97
C TYR A 264 -15.47 -8.38 2.24
N TYR A 265 -14.75 -7.87 3.24
CA TYR A 265 -14.49 -8.57 4.51
C TYR A 265 -15.78 -8.98 5.27
N ASP A 266 -16.91 -8.32 4.98
CA ASP A 266 -18.22 -8.55 5.59
C ASP A 266 -19.19 -9.32 4.67
N SER A 267 -18.76 -9.67 3.47
CA SER A 267 -19.60 -10.36 2.49
C SER A 267 -19.31 -11.86 2.48
N PRO A 268 -20.34 -12.72 2.63
CA PRO A 268 -20.16 -14.16 2.47
C PRO A 268 -19.86 -14.56 1.01
N VAL A 269 -20.04 -13.63 0.06
CA VAL A 269 -19.91 -13.88 -1.38
C VAL A 269 -18.50 -14.36 -1.75
N LEU A 270 -17.45 -13.86 -1.08
CA LEU A 270 -16.09 -14.35 -1.32
C LEU A 270 -15.91 -15.81 -0.92
N GLY A 271 -16.54 -16.23 0.19
CA GLY A 271 -16.54 -17.64 0.61
C GLY A 271 -17.28 -18.56 -0.36
N THR A 272 -18.23 -18.03 -1.14
CA THR A 272 -18.97 -18.79 -2.15
C THR A 272 -18.28 -18.87 -3.51
N ILE A 273 -17.50 -17.86 -3.87
CA ILE A 273 -16.79 -17.80 -5.16
C ILE A 273 -15.50 -18.64 -5.10
N GLY A 274 -14.94 -18.85 -3.91
CA GLY A 274 -13.64 -19.49 -3.77
C GLY A 274 -12.51 -18.63 -4.34
N HIS A 275 -11.30 -19.18 -4.38
CA HIS A 275 -10.18 -18.48 -5.02
C HIS A 275 -10.44 -18.40 -6.53
N PRO A 276 -10.39 -17.21 -7.15
CA PRO A 276 -10.60 -17.07 -8.59
C PRO A 276 -9.52 -17.84 -9.37
N ASP A 277 -9.91 -18.39 -10.53
CA ASP A 277 -8.99 -19.11 -11.42
C ASP A 277 -7.97 -18.16 -12.09
N ASP A 278 -8.40 -16.93 -12.39
CA ASP A 278 -7.59 -15.91 -13.04
C ASP A 278 -8.05 -14.48 -12.65
N VAL A 279 -7.26 -13.48 -13.08
CA VAL A 279 -7.54 -12.07 -12.83
C VAL A 279 -8.81 -11.60 -13.54
N ASP A 280 -9.09 -12.12 -14.73
CA ASP A 280 -10.25 -11.71 -15.51
C ASP A 280 -11.57 -12.13 -14.83
N ALA A 281 -11.59 -13.28 -14.14
CA ALA A 281 -12.70 -13.72 -13.30
C ALA A 281 -12.95 -12.75 -12.15
N LEU A 282 -11.88 -12.24 -11.53
CA LEU A 282 -12.00 -11.25 -10.47
C LEU A 282 -12.54 -9.91 -10.97
N ILE A 283 -12.08 -9.45 -12.13
CA ILE A 283 -12.59 -8.23 -12.76
C ILE A 283 -14.08 -8.38 -13.09
N ARG A 284 -14.49 -9.54 -13.63
CA ARG A 284 -15.91 -9.85 -13.88
C ARG A 284 -16.74 -9.87 -12.59
N PHE A 285 -16.17 -10.35 -11.49
CA PHE A 285 -16.81 -10.30 -10.18
C PHE A 285 -17.02 -8.87 -9.68
N LEU A 286 -16.04 -7.99 -9.86
CA LEU A 286 -16.11 -6.60 -9.41
C LEU A 286 -17.05 -5.74 -10.27
N ALA A 287 -17.11 -5.99 -11.58
CA ALA A 287 -17.82 -5.16 -12.56
C ALA A 287 -19.28 -4.75 -12.23
N PRO A 288 -20.10 -5.56 -11.52
CA PRO A 288 -21.45 -5.16 -11.14
C PRO A 288 -21.51 -4.17 -9.97
N ASP A 289 -20.51 -4.13 -9.08
CA ASP A 289 -20.52 -3.31 -7.86
C ASP A 289 -19.90 -1.93 -8.14
N ARG A 290 -20.73 -0.94 -8.49
CA ARG A 290 -20.27 0.41 -8.83
C ARG A 290 -19.86 1.25 -7.61
N ASP A 291 -20.22 0.82 -6.41
CA ASP A 291 -20.04 1.60 -5.19
C ASP A 291 -18.70 1.31 -4.48
N VAL A 292 -17.83 0.51 -5.11
CA VAL A 292 -16.48 0.27 -4.64
C VAL A 292 -15.50 1.37 -5.10
N TYR A 293 -14.69 1.83 -4.15
CA TYR A 293 -13.53 2.68 -4.44
C TYR A 293 -12.35 1.80 -4.84
N ILE A 294 -11.85 2.00 -6.06
CA ILE A 294 -10.63 1.35 -6.55
C ILE A 294 -9.49 2.34 -6.38
N ILE A 295 -8.56 2.04 -5.47
CA ILE A 295 -7.44 2.91 -5.15
C ILE A 295 -6.13 2.17 -5.48
N VAL A 296 -5.32 2.74 -6.37
CA VAL A 296 -4.07 2.11 -6.82
C VAL A 296 -2.90 3.08 -6.68
N ASP A 297 -1.92 2.70 -5.88
CA ASP A 297 -0.73 3.51 -5.64
C ASP A 297 0.47 3.02 -6.47
N GLN A 298 1.40 3.94 -6.76
CA GLN A 298 2.64 3.69 -7.50
C GLN A 298 2.47 3.11 -8.91
N VAL A 299 1.48 3.58 -9.69
CA VAL A 299 1.26 3.06 -11.06
C VAL A 299 2.42 3.36 -12.01
N ASN A 300 3.37 4.22 -11.63
CA ASN A 300 4.61 4.45 -12.38
C ASN A 300 5.45 3.19 -12.58
N VAL A 301 5.27 2.17 -11.76
CA VAL A 301 5.95 0.89 -11.94
C VAL A 301 5.54 0.22 -13.27
N LEU A 302 4.35 0.54 -13.81
CA LEU A 302 3.84 0.00 -15.07
C LEU A 302 4.41 0.68 -16.30
N GLU A 303 5.19 1.76 -16.16
CA GLU A 303 5.86 2.36 -17.30
C GLU A 303 6.96 1.44 -17.84
N PHE A 304 7.08 1.40 -19.16
CA PHE A 304 8.09 0.61 -19.84
C PHE A 304 8.61 1.36 -21.06
N THR A 305 9.82 1.00 -21.48
CA THR A 305 10.40 1.39 -22.76
C THR A 305 10.35 0.22 -23.73
N GLU A 306 10.68 0.43 -25.00
CA GLU A 306 10.69 -0.65 -26.00
C GLU A 306 11.59 -1.84 -25.62
N ASN A 307 12.65 -1.60 -24.85
CA ASN A 307 13.60 -2.62 -24.41
C ASN A 307 13.28 -3.21 -23.02
N ASP A 308 12.13 -2.88 -22.43
CA ASP A 308 11.74 -3.40 -21.12
C ASP A 308 11.35 -4.88 -21.22
N ARG A 309 12.09 -5.75 -20.52
CA ARG A 309 11.86 -7.19 -20.50
C ARG A 309 10.51 -7.59 -19.88
N ARG A 310 9.91 -6.73 -19.04
CA ARG A 310 8.61 -6.93 -18.40
C ARG A 310 7.48 -6.21 -19.14
N LYS A 311 7.70 -5.75 -20.38
CA LYS A 311 6.71 -5.03 -21.18
C LYS A 311 5.38 -5.78 -21.28
N GLU A 312 5.39 -7.08 -21.57
CA GLU A 312 4.17 -7.87 -21.75
C GLU A 312 3.29 -7.88 -20.49
N ILE A 313 3.86 -8.22 -19.33
CA ILE A 313 3.10 -8.25 -18.07
C ILE A 313 2.68 -6.84 -17.63
N LYS A 314 3.50 -5.81 -17.85
CA LYS A 314 3.12 -4.42 -17.56
C LYS A 314 1.94 -3.94 -18.41
N VAL A 315 1.92 -4.31 -19.69
CA VAL A 315 0.79 -4.05 -20.59
C VAL A 315 -0.45 -4.80 -20.10
N GLN A 316 -0.31 -6.07 -19.75
CA GLN A 316 -1.42 -6.88 -19.27
C GLN A 316 -2.02 -6.32 -17.97
N VAL A 317 -1.19 -5.97 -16.99
CA VAL A 317 -1.63 -5.34 -15.75
C VAL A 317 -2.27 -3.98 -16.00
N SER A 318 -1.74 -3.18 -16.93
CA SER A 318 -2.37 -1.91 -17.33
C SER A 318 -3.77 -2.13 -17.89
N ASN A 319 -3.96 -3.14 -18.75
CA ASN A 319 -5.27 -3.49 -19.30
C ASN A 319 -6.27 -3.93 -18.21
N TRP A 320 -5.80 -4.68 -17.21
CA TRP A 320 -6.64 -5.07 -16.07
C TRP A 320 -7.07 -3.88 -15.21
N LEU A 321 -6.15 -2.95 -14.93
CA LEU A 321 -6.46 -1.72 -14.22
C LEU A 321 -7.41 -0.81 -15.01
N ASP A 322 -7.23 -0.72 -16.33
CA ASP A 322 -8.16 0.00 -17.21
C ASP A 322 -9.56 -0.62 -17.23
N ALA A 323 -9.65 -1.95 -17.15
CA ALA A 323 -10.94 -2.63 -17.02
C ALA A 323 -11.62 -2.31 -15.67
N LEU A 324 -10.85 -2.28 -14.58
CA LEU A 324 -11.35 -1.85 -13.27
C LEU A 324 -11.73 -0.36 -13.22
N ARG A 325 -11.10 0.47 -14.02
CA ARG A 325 -11.43 1.90 -14.08
C ARG A 325 -12.83 2.16 -14.62
N PHE A 326 -13.37 1.26 -15.43
CA PHE A 326 -14.69 1.44 -16.02
C PHE A 326 -15.81 1.25 -14.97
N ARG A 327 -16.62 2.30 -14.73
CA ARG A 327 -17.79 2.32 -13.82
C ARG A 327 -17.51 2.20 -12.32
N HIS A 328 -16.26 2.28 -11.91
CA HIS A 328 -15.88 2.34 -10.49
C HIS A 328 -15.32 3.70 -10.12
N ARG A 329 -15.31 4.00 -8.83
CA ARG A 329 -14.73 5.21 -8.24
C ARG A 329 -13.21 5.06 -8.19
N TYR A 330 -12.54 5.38 -9.30
CA TYR A 330 -11.12 5.05 -9.49
C TYR A 330 -10.19 6.21 -9.15
N ILE A 331 -9.21 5.93 -8.29
CA ILE A 331 -8.19 6.88 -7.84
C ILE A 331 -6.82 6.22 -7.98
N PHE A 332 -5.84 6.94 -8.52
CA PHE A 332 -4.48 6.41 -8.60
C PHE A 332 -3.40 7.44 -8.35
N SER A 333 -2.20 6.98 -8.02
CA SER A 333 -1.02 7.84 -7.83
C SER A 333 0.18 7.37 -8.62
N ALA A 334 1.02 8.33 -9.03
CA ALA A 334 2.33 8.07 -9.58
C ALA A 334 3.28 9.28 -9.49
N SER A 335 4.57 9.01 -9.72
CA SER A 335 5.64 10.01 -9.63
C SER A 335 5.62 11.04 -10.77
N ALA A 336 6.16 12.24 -10.53
CA ALA A 336 6.14 13.35 -11.48
C ALA A 336 6.97 13.16 -12.76
N ASN A 337 7.89 12.19 -12.78
CA ASN A 337 8.76 11.94 -13.93
C ASN A 337 8.07 11.11 -15.04
N GLN A 338 6.76 10.91 -14.92
CA GLN A 338 5.97 10.15 -15.88
C GLN A 338 5.58 10.99 -17.10
N ASP A 339 6.20 10.74 -18.24
CA ASP A 339 5.81 11.33 -19.52
C ASP A 339 4.50 10.73 -20.05
N SER A 340 4.20 9.46 -19.77
CA SER A 340 3.06 8.73 -20.32
C SER A 340 1.69 9.18 -19.76
N ASN A 341 1.61 9.38 -18.44
CA ASN A 341 0.39 9.90 -17.78
C ASN A 341 0.17 11.40 -18.01
N ARG A 342 1.26 12.14 -18.25
CA ARG A 342 1.21 13.53 -18.71
C ARG A 342 0.67 13.63 -20.16
N GLU A 343 0.89 12.62 -20.98
CA GLU A 343 0.26 12.48 -22.30
C GLU A 343 -1.20 11.94 -22.22
N ALA A 344 -1.53 11.11 -21.22
CA ALA A 344 -2.92 10.70 -20.96
C ALA A 344 -3.82 11.88 -20.55
N TYR A 345 -3.28 12.86 -19.79
CA TYR A 345 -3.91 14.16 -19.53
C TYR A 345 -4.30 14.90 -20.81
N LYS A 346 -3.53 14.75 -21.89
CA LYS A 346 -3.79 15.38 -23.19
C LYS A 346 -4.82 14.63 -24.04
N LYS A 347 -5.08 13.35 -23.75
CA LYS A 347 -5.88 12.46 -24.61
C LYS A 347 -7.23 12.02 -24.03
N GLN A 348 -7.47 12.14 -22.72
CA GLN A 348 -8.71 11.69 -22.08
C GLN A 348 -9.37 12.76 -21.19
N ASN A 349 -10.52 13.29 -21.62
CA ASN A 349 -11.33 14.33 -20.94
C ASN A 349 -11.91 13.92 -19.57
N ARG A 350 -11.52 12.78 -18.99
CA ARG A 350 -12.12 12.19 -17.78
C ARG A 350 -11.13 11.96 -16.64
N ILE A 351 -9.86 12.32 -16.82
CA ILE A 351 -8.86 12.26 -15.74
C ILE A 351 -8.72 13.65 -15.14
N SER A 352 -8.86 13.72 -13.82
CA SER A 352 -8.75 14.95 -13.05
C SER A 352 -7.53 14.86 -12.15
N VAL A 353 -6.62 15.81 -12.33
CA VAL A 353 -5.30 15.76 -11.68
C VAL A 353 -5.32 16.57 -10.40
N ILE A 354 -4.84 15.96 -9.32
CA ILE A 354 -4.60 16.59 -8.03
C ILE A 354 -3.09 16.67 -7.83
N PRO A 355 -2.47 17.83 -8.08
CA PRO A 355 -1.03 17.98 -7.92
C PRO A 355 -0.65 17.98 -6.45
N THR A 356 0.31 17.12 -6.11
CA THR A 356 0.93 16.97 -4.79
C THR A 356 2.32 17.59 -4.86
N PHE A 357 2.44 18.85 -4.44
CA PHE A 357 3.73 19.49 -4.35
C PHE A 357 4.41 19.15 -3.02
N GLY A 358 5.74 19.01 -3.06
CA GLY A 358 6.55 18.82 -1.86
C GLY A 358 6.53 20.07 -0.97
N GLY A 359 6.80 19.88 0.33
CA GLY A 359 6.72 20.92 1.35
C GLY A 359 5.41 20.85 2.14
N MET A 360 5.52 20.98 3.46
CA MET A 360 4.35 21.25 4.30
C MET A 360 4.05 22.74 4.24
N SER A 361 2.77 23.12 4.17
CA SER A 361 2.42 24.52 4.32
C SER A 361 2.81 25.02 5.72
N PRO A 362 3.07 26.32 5.93
CA PRO A 362 3.34 26.87 7.26
C PRO A 362 2.24 26.54 8.28
N ASP A 363 0.99 26.43 7.82
CA ASP A 363 -0.17 26.04 8.61
C ASP A 363 -0.13 24.54 8.99
N GLU A 364 0.38 23.68 8.11
CA GLU A 364 0.60 22.25 8.41
C GLU A 364 1.73 22.07 9.42
N ILE A 365 2.82 22.85 9.33
CA ILE A 365 3.96 22.80 10.24
C ILE A 365 3.57 23.29 11.64
N SER A 366 2.81 24.39 11.73
CA SER A 366 2.31 24.92 13.00
C SER A 366 1.16 24.09 13.58
N GLY A 367 0.37 23.44 12.72
CA GLY A 367 -0.74 22.56 13.05
C GLY A 367 -0.33 21.18 13.60
N LEU A 368 0.94 20.77 13.54
CA LEU A 368 1.39 19.47 14.09
C LEU A 368 1.08 19.27 15.59
N SER A 369 0.84 20.36 16.32
CA SER A 369 0.38 20.35 17.73
C SER A 369 -1.15 20.33 17.90
N SER A 370 -1.91 20.54 16.83
CA SER A 370 -3.37 20.77 16.83
C SER A 370 -4.15 20.02 15.72
N ILE A 371 -3.54 19.06 15.02
CA ILE A 371 -4.23 18.18 14.05
C ILE A 371 -5.19 17.23 14.77
N ALA A 372 -6.34 17.78 15.17
CA ALA A 372 -7.60 17.07 15.13
C ALA A 372 -8.10 17.19 13.69
N ILE A 373 -7.75 16.23 12.83
CA ILE A 373 -8.47 16.08 11.56
C ILE A 373 -9.92 15.84 11.97
N LYS A 374 -10.79 16.83 11.73
CA LYS A 374 -12.22 16.65 11.89
C LYS A 374 -12.68 15.72 10.76
N PHE A 375 -12.52 14.42 10.97
CA PHE A 375 -13.36 13.39 10.36
C PHE A 375 -14.78 13.60 10.91
N HIS A 376 -15.46 14.66 10.47
CA HIS A 376 -16.86 14.87 10.81
C HIS A 376 -17.68 13.87 10.00
N SER A 377 -18.05 12.78 10.65
CA SER A 377 -19.06 11.86 10.15
C SER A 377 -20.40 12.60 10.05
N CYS A 378 -20.94 12.69 8.84
CA CYS A 378 -22.36 12.99 8.64
C CYS A 378 -23.16 11.72 8.98
N HIS A 379 -23.44 11.50 10.26
CA HIS A 379 -24.49 10.57 10.66
C HIS A 379 -25.86 11.12 10.23
N LEU A 380 -26.26 10.84 8.99
CA LEU A 380 -27.67 10.81 8.62
C LEU A 380 -28.18 9.41 8.96
N ASN A 381 -28.98 9.34 10.02
CA ASN A 381 -29.76 8.18 10.40
C ASN A 381 -30.62 7.75 9.19
N ASN A 382 -30.27 6.61 8.57
CA ASN A 382 -31.15 5.91 7.65
C ASN A 382 -32.25 5.21 8.45
N GLY A 383 -33.29 5.97 8.77
CA GLY A 383 -34.61 5.48 9.11
C GLY A 383 -35.63 6.17 8.23
N ASN A 384 -36.12 5.42 7.23
CA ASN A 384 -37.21 5.71 6.30
C ASN A 384 -36.87 6.49 5.02
N ALA A 385 -37.01 5.75 3.92
CA ALA A 385 -37.15 6.23 2.56
C ALA A 385 -38.40 7.13 2.44
N SER A 386 -38.17 8.41 2.16
CA SER A 386 -38.95 9.26 1.24
C SER A 386 -38.60 10.73 1.53
N ASN A 387 -37.75 11.33 0.69
CA ASN A 387 -37.89 12.70 0.18
C ASN A 387 -36.54 13.22 -0.33
N ILE A 388 -36.50 13.39 -1.64
CA ILE A 388 -35.53 14.18 -2.39
C ILE A 388 -35.63 15.65 -1.94
N SER A 389 -34.47 16.32 -1.89
CA SER A 389 -34.23 17.78 -1.73
C SER A 389 -33.76 18.25 -0.35
N ARG A 390 -32.45 18.51 -0.22
CA ARG A 390 -31.86 19.81 0.18
C ARG A 390 -30.38 19.65 0.55
N VAL A 391 -29.50 20.08 -0.37
CA VAL A 391 -28.09 20.36 -0.10
C VAL A 391 -28.03 21.65 0.75
N ALA A 392 -27.45 21.59 1.95
CA ALA A 392 -27.14 22.76 2.75
C ALA A 392 -25.62 22.83 2.98
N PHE A 393 -24.98 23.73 2.24
CA PHE A 393 -23.59 24.14 2.43
C PHE A 393 -23.39 24.70 3.86
N ARG A 394 -22.30 24.32 4.51
CA ARG A 394 -21.79 25.00 5.71
C ARG A 394 -20.31 25.30 5.54
N PHE A 395 -20.00 26.57 5.25
CA PHE A 395 -18.65 27.13 5.38
C PHE A 395 -18.31 27.27 6.87
N CYS A 396 -17.14 26.75 7.28
CA CYS A 396 -16.54 27.10 8.57
C CYS A 396 -15.45 28.16 8.35
N TYR A 397 -15.61 29.30 9.02
CA TYR A 397 -14.62 30.36 9.19
C TYR A 397 -13.37 29.81 9.91
N VAL A 398 -12.19 30.11 9.38
CA VAL A 398 -10.92 30.02 10.10
C VAL A 398 -10.70 31.37 10.78
N ALA A 399 -10.63 31.38 12.12
CA ALA A 399 -10.23 32.55 12.88
C ALA A 399 -8.71 32.74 12.75
N LEU A 400 -8.28 33.84 12.15
CA LEU A 400 -6.89 34.28 12.18
C LEU A 400 -6.55 34.85 13.57
N PRO A 401 -5.40 34.49 14.18
CA PRO A 401 -4.94 35.16 15.38
C PRO A 401 -4.24 36.45 14.96
N ASN A 402 -4.86 37.60 15.30
CA ASN A 402 -4.27 38.93 15.52
C ASN A 402 -5.19 40.04 15.00
N SER A 403 -6.15 40.50 15.82
CA SER A 403 -6.71 41.86 15.84
C SER A 403 -7.58 42.05 17.09
N PRO A 404 -7.69 43.27 17.65
CA PRO A 404 -7.97 43.48 19.06
C PRO A 404 -9.46 43.39 19.41
N THR A 405 -9.68 42.93 20.65
CA THR A 405 -10.91 43.00 21.46
C THR A 405 -12.07 43.83 20.89
N LEU A 406 -13.13 43.15 20.46
CA LEU A 406 -14.48 43.70 20.32
C LEU A 406 -15.35 43.15 21.45
N THR A 407 -15.92 44.05 22.23
CA THR A 407 -16.74 43.79 23.41
C THR A 407 -18.13 43.26 23.06
N ASN A 408 -18.69 42.45 23.97
CA ASN A 408 -20.01 41.83 23.89
C ASN A 408 -21.16 42.88 23.81
N SER A 409 -21.56 43.29 22.60
CA SER A 409 -22.90 43.87 22.35
C SER A 409 -23.44 43.69 20.94
N ASP A 410 -22.65 43.28 19.94
CA ASP A 410 -23.07 43.39 18.53
C ASP A 410 -23.46 42.06 17.85
N SER A 411 -23.53 40.95 18.60
CA SER A 411 -23.96 39.65 18.07
C SER A 411 -25.48 39.50 17.90
N GLY A 412 -26.28 40.38 18.50
CA GLY A 412 -27.74 40.35 18.40
C GLY A 412 -28.31 40.94 17.11
N THR A 413 -27.65 41.94 16.53
CA THR A 413 -28.22 42.73 15.42
C THR A 413 -28.04 42.05 14.05
N PHE A 414 -27.00 41.22 13.90
CA PHE A 414 -26.72 40.52 12.64
C PHE A 414 -27.66 39.34 12.37
N LEU A 415 -28.11 38.65 13.43
CA LEU A 415 -29.08 37.56 13.35
C LEU A 415 -30.50 38.04 13.00
N ILE A 416 -30.87 39.25 13.42
CA ILE A 416 -32.16 39.87 13.07
C ILE A 416 -32.16 40.36 11.61
N TRP A 417 -31.04 40.87 11.11
CA TRP A 417 -30.93 41.30 9.71
C TRP A 417 -31.01 40.11 8.72
N LEU A 418 -30.36 38.99 9.03
CA LEU A 418 -30.37 37.79 8.16
C LEU A 418 -31.75 37.10 8.13
N MET A 419 -32.48 37.09 9.26
CA MET A 419 -33.84 36.54 9.34
C MET A 419 -34.87 37.41 8.60
N SER A 420 -34.72 38.74 8.61
CA SER A 420 -35.58 39.65 7.87
C SER A 420 -35.39 39.53 6.35
N HIS A 421 -34.16 39.28 5.89
CA HIS A 421 -33.88 39.11 4.46
C HIS A 421 -34.35 37.75 3.91
N LEU A 422 -34.29 36.67 4.71
CA LEU A 422 -34.77 35.34 4.31
C LEU A 422 -36.30 35.20 4.34
N MET A 423 -37.00 36.04 5.10
CA MET A 423 -38.47 36.08 5.14
C MET A 423 -39.08 36.94 4.01
N SER A 424 -38.27 37.75 3.32
CA SER A 424 -38.72 38.65 2.23
C SER A 424 -38.72 38.01 0.83
N VAL A 425 -38.10 36.83 0.66
CA VAL A 425 -37.89 36.19 -0.65
C VAL A 425 -38.94 35.10 -0.98
N ASN A 426 -39.90 34.83 -0.09
CA ASN A 426 -40.93 33.79 -0.28
C ASN A 426 -42.37 34.35 -0.43
N SER A 427 -42.53 35.49 -1.08
CA SER A 427 -43.86 35.97 -1.50
C SER A 427 -43.79 36.66 -2.86
N LEU A 428 -44.43 36.07 -3.87
CA LEU A 428 -44.85 36.54 -5.21
C LEU A 428 -44.71 35.30 -6.15
N GLU A 429 -45.70 34.72 -6.80
CA GLU A 429 -47.10 35.07 -7.10
C GLU A 429 -47.88 33.80 -7.51
N PRO A 430 -49.23 33.86 -7.57
CA PRO A 430 -50.11 32.77 -7.95
C PRO A 430 -50.39 32.67 -9.46
N SER A 431 -51.02 31.55 -9.80
CA SER A 431 -51.47 31.01 -11.09
C SER A 431 -52.48 31.84 -11.93
N LEU A 432 -52.65 31.40 -13.20
CA LEU A 432 -53.78 31.56 -14.17
C LEU A 432 -53.61 32.77 -15.13
N HIS A 433 -53.93 32.78 -16.43
CA HIS A 433 -54.59 31.93 -17.47
C HIS A 433 -54.35 32.68 -18.84
N PRO A 434 -54.84 32.28 -20.05
CA PRO A 434 -55.90 31.33 -20.40
C PRO A 434 -55.40 29.98 -20.93
#